data_AF-A0AB38CI41-F1
#
_entry.id   AF-A0AB38CI41-F1
#
_cell.length_a   1.000
_cell.length_b   1.000
_cell.length_c   1.000
_cell.angle_alpha   90.00
_cell.angle_beta   90.00
_cell.angle_gamma   90.00
#
_symmetry.space_group_name_H-M   'P 1'
#
loop_
_entity.id
_entity.type
_entity.pdbx_description
1 polymer ?
#
loop_
_entity_poly.entity_id
_entity_poly.type
_entity_poly.pdbx_seq_one_letter_code
_entity_poly.pdbx_strand_id
1 'polypeptide(L)'
;EIGGKPILWHIMKSYSSHGINDFVICCGYKGYVIKEYFANYFLHTSDVTFDMENNQMEVHARNAEPWKVTLVDTGDETMTGGRLKRVQPYLEGEEAFCFTYGDGVSDVNITESIAFHKAHGKLATLTATQPPGRFGALNLDGNKINSFQEKPQGDGAWINGGYFVLSPQVIDYIAEDSTVWEKQPLERLAQEGQLDAYFHHGFWQPMDTLRDKVHLEELWQSGKAPWKAV
;
A
#
# COMPACT_ATOMS: atom_id res chain seq x y z
N GLU A 1 11.11 -9.09 0.50
CA GLU A 1 11.69 -8.02 1.32
C GLU A 1 12.48 -7.08 0.43
N ILE A 2 12.59 -5.83 0.88
CA ILE A 2 13.41 -4.77 0.29
C ILE A 2 14.30 -4.23 1.42
N GLY A 3 15.61 -4.27 1.29
CA GLY A 3 16.52 -3.78 2.33
C GLY A 3 16.43 -4.53 3.67
N GLY A 4 16.12 -5.83 3.62
CA GLY A 4 15.93 -6.66 4.82
C GLY A 4 14.65 -6.37 5.61
N LYS A 5 13.69 -5.60 5.05
CA LYS A 5 12.37 -5.37 5.64
C LYS A 5 11.26 -5.83 4.69
N PRO A 6 10.13 -6.36 5.20
CA PRO A 6 8.97 -6.68 4.37
C PRO A 6 8.45 -5.43 3.65
N ILE A 7 7.95 -5.57 2.40
CA ILE A 7 7.36 -4.43 1.68
C ILE A 7 6.21 -3.78 2.45
N LEU A 8 5.45 -4.59 3.18
CA LEU A 8 4.41 -4.16 4.12
C LEU A 8 4.92 -3.13 5.13
N TRP A 9 6.14 -3.31 5.66
CA TRP A 9 6.77 -2.37 6.57
C TRP A 9 7.06 -1.02 5.88
N HIS A 10 7.53 -1.04 4.62
CA HIS A 10 7.78 0.19 3.85
C HIS A 10 6.49 0.98 3.62
N ILE A 11 5.39 0.28 3.32
CA ILE A 11 4.06 0.89 3.15
C ILE A 11 3.59 1.52 4.46
N MET A 12 3.70 0.79 5.58
CA MET A 12 3.34 1.32 6.90
C MET A 12 4.20 2.51 7.31
N LYS A 13 5.50 2.52 6.99
CA LYS A 13 6.37 3.69 7.22
C LYS A 13 5.91 4.91 6.44
N SER A 14 5.50 4.75 5.19
CA SER A 14 4.94 5.84 4.38
C SER A 14 3.68 6.42 5.03
N TYR A 15 2.74 5.59 5.48
CA TYR A 15 1.58 6.06 6.25
C TYR A 15 1.96 6.76 7.55
N SER A 16 2.92 6.20 8.29
CA SER A 16 3.38 6.73 9.57
C SER A 16 4.04 8.11 9.46
N SER A 17 4.81 8.36 8.39
CA SER A 17 5.35 9.71 8.12
C SER A 17 4.29 10.75 7.80
N HIS A 18 3.09 10.31 7.39
CA HIS A 18 1.92 11.16 7.21
C HIS A 18 0.98 11.17 8.43
N GLY A 19 1.43 10.64 9.58
CA GLY A 19 0.71 10.67 10.85
C GLY A 19 -0.26 9.51 11.08
N ILE A 20 -0.31 8.52 10.18
CA ILE A 20 -1.19 7.35 10.31
C ILE A 20 -0.43 6.21 10.96
N ASN A 21 -0.80 5.87 12.19
CA ASN A 21 -0.10 4.88 13.01
C ASN A 21 -0.97 3.70 13.45
N ASP A 22 -2.27 3.73 13.13
CA ASP A 22 -3.22 2.66 13.43
C ASP A 22 -3.46 1.85 12.15
N PHE A 23 -3.06 0.58 12.18
CA PHE A 23 -3.07 -0.32 11.03
C PHE A 23 -3.95 -1.55 11.30
N VAL A 24 -4.76 -1.90 10.31
CA VAL A 24 -5.49 -3.18 10.27
C VAL A 24 -5.01 -3.96 9.05
N ILE A 25 -4.38 -5.11 9.28
CA ILE A 25 -3.82 -5.95 8.23
C ILE A 25 -4.76 -7.13 7.99
N CYS A 26 -5.33 -7.18 6.79
CA CYS A 26 -6.20 -8.26 6.33
C CYS A 26 -5.36 -9.49 5.97
N CYS A 27 -5.10 -10.36 6.93
CA CYS A 27 -4.37 -11.61 6.72
C CYS A 27 -5.24 -12.64 5.99
N GLY A 28 -4.60 -13.52 5.22
CA GLY A 28 -5.19 -14.73 4.64
C GLY A 28 -4.16 -15.84 4.65
N TYR A 29 -3.91 -16.46 3.48
CA TYR A 29 -2.89 -17.48 3.33
C TYR A 29 -1.53 -17.03 3.92
N LYS A 30 -0.95 -17.87 4.77
CA LYS A 30 0.29 -17.60 5.54
C LYS A 30 0.24 -16.37 6.46
N GLY A 31 -0.95 -15.93 6.89
CA GLY A 31 -1.12 -14.84 7.85
C GLY A 31 -0.31 -15.00 9.15
N TYR A 32 -0.04 -16.24 9.57
CA TYR A 32 0.83 -16.54 10.72
C TYR A 32 2.24 -15.95 10.58
N VAL A 33 2.81 -15.86 9.38
CA VAL A 33 4.13 -15.25 9.16
C VAL A 33 4.11 -13.76 9.51
N ILE A 34 3.01 -13.07 9.20
CA ILE A 34 2.83 -11.66 9.55
C ILE A 34 2.64 -11.52 11.07
N LYS A 35 1.88 -12.43 11.69
CA LYS A 35 1.70 -12.46 13.16
C LYS A 35 3.02 -12.65 13.88
N GLU A 36 3.83 -13.59 13.42
CA GLU A 36 5.15 -13.88 13.99
C GLU A 36 6.10 -12.68 13.82
N TYR A 37 6.13 -12.06 12.64
CA TYR A 37 6.93 -10.86 12.39
C TYR A 37 6.64 -9.72 13.37
N PHE A 38 5.36 -9.41 13.64
CA PHE A 38 5.00 -8.36 14.59
C PHE A 38 5.14 -8.79 16.06
N ALA A 39 4.93 -10.07 16.39
CA ALA A 39 5.16 -10.60 17.73
C ALA A 39 6.65 -10.48 18.13
N ASN A 40 7.55 -10.65 17.17
CA ASN A 40 9.00 -10.57 17.34
C ASN A 40 9.61 -9.30 16.76
N TYR A 41 8.81 -8.24 16.54
CA TYR A 41 9.26 -7.04 15.83
C TYR A 41 10.54 -6.43 16.43
N PHE A 42 10.61 -6.34 17.77
CA PHE A 42 11.78 -5.82 18.48
C PHE A 42 13.03 -6.70 18.28
N LEU A 43 12.87 -8.03 18.22
CA LEU A 43 13.97 -8.95 17.89
C LEU A 43 14.48 -8.74 16.46
N HIS A 44 13.60 -8.37 15.52
CA HIS A 44 13.95 -8.12 14.12
C HIS A 44 14.53 -6.73 13.84
N THR A 45 14.39 -5.78 14.77
CA THR A 45 14.62 -4.35 14.50
C THR A 45 15.61 -3.71 15.46
N SER A 46 15.93 -4.37 16.57
CA SER A 46 16.71 -3.79 17.66
C SER A 46 17.78 -4.78 18.14
N ASP A 47 18.87 -4.26 18.67
CA ASP A 47 19.86 -5.08 19.38
C ASP A 47 19.25 -5.60 20.69
N VAL A 48 19.51 -6.87 21.01
CA VAL A 48 18.94 -7.55 22.19
C VAL A 48 20.01 -8.27 22.98
N THR A 49 19.88 -8.28 24.31
CA THR A 49 20.67 -9.15 25.19
C THR A 49 19.76 -10.15 25.86
N PHE A 50 20.17 -11.42 25.79
CA PHE A 50 19.55 -12.51 26.53
C PHE A 50 20.42 -12.83 27.75
N ASP A 51 19.92 -12.49 28.93
CA ASP A 51 20.47 -13.00 30.18
C ASP A 51 19.85 -14.39 30.45
N MET A 52 20.59 -15.43 30.07
CA MET A 52 20.16 -16.81 30.18
C MET A 52 20.15 -17.31 31.64
N GLU A 53 20.89 -16.66 32.55
CA GLU A 53 20.94 -17.03 33.96
C GLU A 53 19.67 -16.57 34.68
N ASN A 54 19.20 -15.36 34.37
CA ASN A 54 17.99 -14.79 34.95
C ASN A 54 16.73 -14.95 34.06
N ASN A 55 16.88 -15.56 32.88
CA ASN A 55 15.84 -15.70 31.86
C ASN A 55 15.19 -14.35 31.48
N GLN A 56 16.03 -13.33 31.29
CA GLN A 56 15.60 -11.97 30.94
C GLN A 56 16.04 -11.60 29.52
N MET A 57 15.20 -10.81 28.86
CA MET A 57 15.48 -10.24 27.55
C MET A 57 15.45 -8.72 27.66
N GLU A 58 16.55 -8.07 27.30
CA GLU A 58 16.68 -6.61 27.23
C GLU A 58 16.77 -6.16 25.77
N VAL A 59 16.03 -5.10 25.42
CA VAL A 59 16.03 -4.49 24.08
C VAL A 59 16.75 -3.14 24.16
N HIS A 60 17.90 -3.02 23.50
CA HIS A 60 18.84 -1.91 23.67
C HIS A 60 18.49 -0.65 22.87
N ALA A 61 17.75 -0.80 21.77
CA ALA A 61 17.34 0.32 20.92
C ALA A 61 15.81 0.40 20.86
N ARG A 62 15.22 1.38 21.55
CA ARG A 62 13.79 1.70 21.38
C ARG A 62 13.55 2.55 20.13
N ASN A 63 13.97 2.06 18.97
CA ASN A 63 13.49 2.59 17.67
C ASN A 63 12.09 2.02 17.39
N ALA A 64 11.24 2.01 18.42
CA ALA A 64 9.89 1.48 18.34
C ALA A 64 9.06 2.45 17.52
N GLU A 65 8.50 1.96 16.42
CA GLU A 65 7.51 2.72 15.68
C GLU A 65 6.28 2.95 16.59
N PRO A 66 5.62 4.13 16.53
CA PRO A 66 4.46 4.44 17.38
C PRO A 66 3.18 3.75 16.88
N TRP A 67 3.28 2.51 16.39
CA TRP A 67 2.24 1.82 15.65
C TRP A 67 1.33 0.98 16.55
N LYS A 68 0.04 1.03 16.26
CA LYS A 68 -0.95 0.05 16.72
C LYS A 68 -1.31 -0.85 15.55
N VAL A 69 -0.88 -2.11 15.60
CA VAL A 69 -1.07 -3.06 14.49
C VAL A 69 -2.05 -4.15 14.88
N THR A 70 -3.19 -4.21 14.18
CA THR A 70 -4.21 -5.24 14.32
C THR A 70 -4.10 -6.23 13.16
N LEU A 71 -3.92 -7.51 13.46
CA LEU A 71 -3.78 -8.57 12.45
C LEU A 71 -5.03 -9.43 12.43
N VAL A 72 -5.83 -9.32 11.38
CA VAL A 72 -7.15 -9.97 11.28
C VAL A 72 -7.07 -11.11 10.29
N ASP A 73 -7.47 -12.31 10.70
CA ASP A 73 -7.69 -13.40 9.75
C ASP A 73 -8.98 -13.12 8.96
N THR A 74 -8.83 -12.78 7.69
CA THR A 74 -9.93 -12.45 6.78
C THR A 74 -10.31 -13.63 5.87
N GLY A 75 -9.72 -14.81 6.08
CA GLY A 75 -10.02 -16.04 5.33
C GLY A 75 -9.07 -16.28 4.16
N ASP A 76 -8.75 -17.54 3.90
CA ASP A 76 -7.81 -17.92 2.84
C ASP A 76 -8.35 -17.61 1.44
N GLU A 77 -9.62 -17.93 1.18
CA GLU A 77 -10.28 -17.81 -0.13
C GLU A 77 -11.03 -16.48 -0.36
N THR A 78 -10.95 -15.55 0.60
CA THR A 78 -11.69 -14.28 0.54
C THR A 78 -11.05 -13.31 -0.45
N MET A 79 -11.87 -12.63 -1.26
CA MET A 79 -11.43 -11.65 -2.26
C MET A 79 -11.26 -10.25 -1.65
N THR A 80 -10.64 -9.32 -2.38
CA THR A 80 -10.26 -7.98 -1.89
C THR A 80 -11.39 -7.21 -1.21
N GLY A 81 -12.59 -7.21 -1.79
CA GLY A 81 -13.76 -6.56 -1.20
C GLY A 81 -14.24 -7.31 0.04
N GLY A 82 -14.33 -8.63 -0.03
CA GLY A 82 -14.65 -9.48 1.12
C GLY A 82 -13.75 -9.19 2.33
N ARG A 83 -12.43 -9.08 2.11
CA ARG A 83 -11.45 -8.78 3.17
C ARG A 83 -11.71 -7.43 3.83
N LEU A 84 -12.00 -6.40 3.03
CA LEU A 84 -12.41 -5.08 3.54
C LEU A 84 -13.69 -5.18 4.40
N LYS A 85 -14.69 -5.93 3.93
CA LYS A 85 -15.93 -6.14 4.70
C LYS A 85 -15.70 -6.84 6.04
N ARG A 86 -14.78 -7.83 6.09
CA ARG A 86 -14.44 -8.55 7.34
C ARG A 86 -13.82 -7.65 8.41
N VAL A 87 -13.20 -6.53 8.03
CA VAL A 87 -12.59 -5.59 8.96
C VAL A 87 -13.48 -4.39 9.30
N GLN A 88 -14.75 -4.39 8.87
CA GLN A 88 -15.73 -3.36 9.21
C GLN A 88 -15.77 -2.99 10.72
N PRO A 89 -15.71 -3.94 11.68
CA PRO A 89 -15.75 -3.58 13.11
C PRO A 89 -14.60 -2.67 13.58
N TYR A 90 -13.50 -2.64 12.84
CA TYR A 90 -12.33 -1.79 13.16
C TYR A 90 -12.41 -0.39 12.54
N LEU A 91 -13.44 -0.14 11.71
CA LEU A 91 -13.66 1.12 11.00
C LEU A 91 -14.88 1.87 11.55
N GLU A 92 -15.55 1.33 12.56
CA GLU A 92 -16.73 1.92 13.18
C GLU A 92 -16.38 3.24 13.87
N GLY A 93 -17.12 4.31 13.54
CA GLY A 93 -16.91 5.64 14.12
C GLY A 93 -15.90 6.52 13.38
N GLU A 94 -15.19 5.97 12.39
CA GLU A 94 -14.29 6.76 11.54
C GLU A 94 -15.07 7.56 10.50
N GLU A 95 -14.64 8.80 10.24
CA GLU A 95 -15.18 9.61 9.14
C GLU A 95 -14.71 9.08 7.77
N ALA A 96 -13.42 8.73 7.70
CA ALA A 96 -12.78 8.13 6.55
C ALA A 96 -11.56 7.31 7.00
N PHE A 97 -11.15 6.33 6.21
CA PHE A 97 -9.98 5.50 6.47
C PHE A 97 -9.17 5.30 5.19
N CYS A 98 -7.87 5.04 5.34
CA CYS A 98 -7.01 4.68 4.23
C CYS A 98 -7.07 3.18 3.95
N PHE A 99 -7.07 2.81 2.67
CA PHE A 99 -7.06 1.42 2.23
C PHE A 99 -6.08 1.27 1.07
N THR A 100 -5.26 0.23 1.04
CA THR A 100 -4.31 0.02 -0.06
C THR A 100 -3.88 -1.43 -0.18
N TYR A 101 -3.16 -1.71 -1.26
CA TYR A 101 -2.52 -2.99 -1.53
C TYR A 101 -1.22 -3.15 -0.72
N GLY A 102 -0.87 -4.40 -0.39
CA GLY A 102 0.29 -4.73 0.43
C GLY A 102 1.61 -4.86 -0.35
N ASP A 103 1.64 -4.48 -1.61
CA ASP A 103 2.70 -4.77 -2.59
C ASP A 103 3.19 -3.56 -3.40
N GLY A 104 2.57 -2.38 -3.24
CA GLY A 104 2.93 -1.15 -3.93
C GLY A 104 3.57 -0.12 -3.02
N VAL A 105 4.69 0.48 -3.45
CA VAL A 105 5.35 1.59 -2.77
C VAL A 105 5.34 2.85 -3.63
N SER A 106 5.23 4.01 -2.99
CA SER A 106 5.08 5.30 -3.66
C SER A 106 5.56 6.45 -2.77
N ASP A 107 5.90 7.57 -3.38
CA ASP A 107 6.10 8.88 -2.75
C ASP A 107 4.81 9.74 -2.78
N VAL A 108 3.64 9.10 -2.93
CA VAL A 108 2.33 9.76 -2.86
C VAL A 108 2.16 10.54 -1.55
N ASN A 109 1.66 11.76 -1.65
CA ASN A 109 1.36 12.57 -0.47
C ASN A 109 0.02 12.13 0.14
N ILE A 110 0.09 11.24 1.14
CA ILE A 110 -1.10 10.66 1.80
C ILE A 110 -1.88 11.75 2.56
N THR A 111 -1.21 12.75 3.13
CA THR A 111 -1.89 13.86 3.82
C THR A 111 -2.76 14.67 2.84
N GLU A 112 -2.23 14.95 1.65
CA GLU A 112 -2.98 15.66 0.61
C GLU A 112 -4.12 14.82 0.03
N SER A 113 -3.94 13.50 -0.15
CA SER A 113 -5.02 12.64 -0.65
C SER A 113 -6.19 12.55 0.33
N ILE A 114 -5.93 12.58 1.64
CA ILE A 114 -6.97 12.66 2.68
C ILE A 114 -7.67 14.01 2.65
N ALA A 115 -6.92 15.12 2.54
CA ALA A 115 -7.50 16.45 2.45
C ALA A 115 -8.38 16.59 1.19
N PHE A 116 -7.92 16.03 0.07
CA PHE A 116 -8.67 15.96 -1.19
C PHE A 116 -9.98 15.19 -1.02
N HIS A 117 -9.93 14.00 -0.39
CA HIS A 117 -11.12 13.19 -0.09
C HIS A 117 -12.18 13.98 0.70
N LYS A 118 -11.73 14.60 1.79
CA LYS A 118 -12.61 15.41 2.66
C LYS A 118 -13.20 16.61 1.92
N ALA A 119 -12.46 17.21 0.99
CA ALA A 119 -12.90 18.40 0.26
C ALA A 119 -14.04 18.10 -0.74
N HIS A 120 -14.02 16.94 -1.43
CA HIS A 120 -15.05 16.61 -2.41
C HIS A 120 -16.25 15.84 -1.81
N GLY A 121 -16.10 15.21 -0.64
CA GLY A 121 -17.21 14.61 0.12
C GLY A 121 -17.90 13.41 -0.55
N LYS A 122 -17.17 12.68 -1.41
CA LYS A 122 -17.67 11.44 -2.05
C LYS A 122 -17.19 10.23 -1.26
N LEU A 123 -17.81 9.07 -1.46
CA LEU A 123 -17.50 7.87 -0.68
C LEU A 123 -16.09 7.31 -0.92
N ALA A 124 -15.49 7.52 -2.10
CA ALA A 124 -14.21 6.94 -2.42
C ALA A 124 -13.29 7.90 -3.19
N THR A 125 -12.01 7.88 -2.82
CA THR A 125 -10.90 8.44 -3.57
C THR A 125 -9.92 7.32 -3.85
N LEU A 126 -9.47 7.17 -5.10
CA LEU A 126 -8.33 6.33 -5.45
C LEU A 126 -7.15 7.20 -5.87
N THR A 127 -5.93 6.72 -5.67
CA THR A 127 -4.75 7.37 -6.24
C THR A 127 -4.54 6.88 -7.66
N ALA A 128 -4.66 7.77 -8.64
CA ALA A 128 -4.36 7.50 -10.03
C ALA A 128 -2.86 7.68 -10.26
N THR A 129 -2.21 6.67 -10.84
CA THR A 129 -0.77 6.67 -11.13
C THR A 129 -0.51 6.35 -12.60
N GLN A 130 0.69 6.68 -13.08
CA GLN A 130 1.16 6.27 -14.40
C GLN A 130 2.36 5.33 -14.24
N PRO A 131 2.23 4.03 -14.53
CA PRO A 131 3.36 3.12 -14.44
C PRO A 131 4.41 3.48 -15.50
N PRO A 132 5.70 3.16 -15.27
CA PRO A 132 6.69 3.25 -16.32
C PRO A 132 6.29 2.35 -17.50
N GLY A 133 6.53 2.84 -18.72
CA GLY A 133 6.27 2.06 -19.93
C GLY A 133 6.95 0.69 -19.84
N ARG A 134 6.23 -0.39 -20.17
CA ARG A 134 6.81 -1.75 -20.16
C ARG A 134 7.77 -1.98 -21.32
N PHE A 135 7.59 -1.23 -22.41
CA PHE A 135 8.30 -1.36 -23.67
C PHE A 135 8.91 -0.02 -24.08
N GLY A 136 9.84 -0.05 -25.03
CA GLY A 136 10.36 1.15 -25.66
C GLY A 136 9.27 1.89 -26.44
N ALA A 137 9.08 3.17 -26.12
CA ALA A 137 8.23 4.05 -26.90
C ALA A 137 8.98 4.56 -28.13
N LEU A 138 8.29 4.52 -29.27
CA LEU A 138 8.79 5.00 -30.55
C LEU A 138 8.05 6.28 -30.92
N ASN A 139 8.78 7.36 -31.19
CA ASN A 139 8.23 8.50 -31.90
C ASN A 139 8.48 8.29 -33.40
N LEU A 140 7.41 8.15 -34.18
CA LEU A 140 7.45 7.81 -35.60
C LEU A 140 6.96 8.98 -36.46
N ASP A 141 7.66 9.24 -37.56
CA ASP A 141 7.16 10.02 -38.71
C ASP A 141 7.16 9.12 -39.95
N GLY A 142 5.98 8.60 -40.30
CA GLY A 142 5.84 7.48 -41.23
C GLY A 142 6.58 6.23 -40.72
N ASN A 143 7.59 5.79 -41.48
CA ASN A 143 8.45 4.66 -41.11
C ASN A 143 9.76 5.09 -40.42
N LYS A 144 10.00 6.40 -40.26
CA LYS A 144 11.22 6.92 -39.65
C LYS A 144 11.02 7.03 -38.13
N ILE A 145 11.91 6.38 -37.38
CA ILE A 145 11.98 6.54 -35.92
C ILE A 145 12.74 7.83 -35.62
N ASN A 146 12.03 8.83 -35.09
CA ASN A 146 12.60 10.10 -34.64
C ASN A 146 13.24 9.99 -33.26
N SER A 147 12.64 9.18 -32.36
CA SER A 147 13.22 8.85 -31.06
C SER A 147 12.80 7.45 -30.59
N PHE A 148 13.68 6.81 -29.84
CA PHE A 148 13.43 5.57 -29.12
C PHE A 148 13.69 5.84 -27.64
N GLN A 149 12.67 5.70 -26.81
CA GLN A 149 12.81 5.82 -25.36
C GLN A 149 12.48 4.48 -24.72
N GLU A 150 13.50 3.78 -24.21
CA GLU A 150 13.26 2.54 -23.47
C GLU A 150 12.51 2.89 -22.18
N LYS A 151 11.24 2.46 -22.09
CA LYS A 151 10.39 2.60 -20.90
C LYS A 151 10.22 4.04 -20.41
N PRO A 152 9.57 4.91 -21.20
CA PRO A 152 9.29 6.27 -20.76
C PRO A 152 8.46 6.29 -19.48
N GLN A 153 8.70 7.27 -18.62
CA GLN A 153 7.79 7.61 -17.53
C GLN A 153 6.62 8.42 -18.09
N GLY A 154 5.39 8.12 -17.66
CA GLY A 154 4.24 8.99 -17.91
C GLY A 154 3.57 8.90 -19.29
N ASP A 155 3.98 8.00 -20.18
CA ASP A 155 3.35 7.78 -21.49
C ASP A 155 2.21 6.74 -21.44
N GLY A 156 1.92 6.20 -20.25
CA GLY A 156 0.86 5.22 -20.00
C GLY A 156 -0.47 5.87 -19.60
N ALA A 157 -1.57 5.15 -19.81
CA ALA A 157 -2.87 5.53 -19.26
C ALA A 157 -2.81 5.61 -17.73
N TRP A 158 -3.62 6.49 -17.14
CA TRP A 158 -3.85 6.52 -15.70
C TRP A 158 -4.46 5.20 -15.24
N ILE A 159 -3.86 4.60 -14.21
CA ILE A 159 -4.33 3.35 -13.61
C ILE A 159 -4.62 3.54 -12.13
N ASN A 160 -5.33 2.57 -11.55
CA ASN A 160 -5.51 2.47 -10.11
C ASN A 160 -4.18 2.09 -9.43
N GLY A 161 -3.59 3.01 -8.67
CA GLY A 161 -2.39 2.79 -7.88
C GLY A 161 -2.65 2.29 -6.45
N GLY A 162 -3.91 2.07 -6.08
CA GLY A 162 -4.32 1.83 -4.70
C GLY A 162 -4.39 3.14 -3.92
N TYR A 163 -3.82 3.15 -2.71
CA TYR A 163 -3.78 4.32 -1.81
C TYR A 163 -5.11 5.06 -1.77
N PHE A 164 -6.16 4.31 -1.45
CA PHE A 164 -7.51 4.80 -1.35
C PHE A 164 -7.70 5.59 -0.06
N VAL A 165 -8.60 6.56 -0.11
CA VAL A 165 -9.24 7.16 1.06
C VAL A 165 -10.73 6.94 0.90
N LEU A 166 -11.35 6.27 1.88
CA LEU A 166 -12.70 5.73 1.76
C LEU A 166 -13.54 6.15 2.96
N SER A 167 -14.81 6.50 2.73
CA SER A 167 -15.81 6.59 3.79
C SER A 167 -16.34 5.18 4.12
N PRO A 168 -16.62 4.83 5.39
CA PRO A 168 -17.10 3.48 5.76
C PRO A 168 -18.31 2.96 4.97
N GLN A 169 -19.17 3.85 4.46
CA GLN A 169 -20.33 3.51 3.64
C GLN A 169 -19.98 2.73 2.36
N VAL A 170 -18.73 2.75 1.88
CA VAL A 170 -18.33 1.91 0.73
C VAL A 170 -18.48 0.41 1.02
N ILE A 171 -18.49 0.00 2.28
CA ILE A 171 -18.65 -1.41 2.68
C ILE A 171 -20.03 -1.95 2.27
N ASP A 172 -21.05 -1.08 2.16
CA ASP A 172 -22.39 -1.46 1.70
C ASP A 172 -22.42 -1.90 0.22
N TYR A 173 -21.37 -1.57 -0.56
CA TYR A 173 -21.20 -2.04 -1.93
C TYR A 173 -20.63 -3.46 -2.00
N ILE A 174 -20.27 -4.05 -0.87
CA ILE A 174 -19.63 -5.35 -0.78
C ILE A 174 -20.65 -6.38 -0.32
N ALA A 175 -21.03 -7.30 -1.21
CA ALA A 175 -22.08 -8.28 -0.91
C ALA A 175 -21.57 -9.37 0.05
N GLU A 176 -20.44 -9.98 -0.28
CA GLU A 176 -19.96 -11.21 0.36
C GLU A 176 -18.43 -11.38 0.22
N ASP A 177 -17.88 -12.43 0.82
CA ASP A 177 -16.45 -12.73 0.83
C ASP A 177 -15.84 -12.91 -0.57
N SER A 178 -16.64 -13.37 -1.54
CA SER A 178 -16.23 -13.56 -2.93
C SER A 178 -16.09 -12.23 -3.71
N THR A 179 -16.52 -11.11 -3.12
CA THR A 179 -16.55 -9.81 -3.79
C THR A 179 -15.14 -9.30 -4.05
N VAL A 180 -14.83 -9.02 -5.31
CA VAL A 180 -13.59 -8.35 -5.74
C VAL A 180 -13.84 -6.84 -5.70
N TRP A 181 -13.06 -6.11 -4.89
CA TRP A 181 -13.16 -4.65 -4.70
C TRP A 181 -13.12 -3.91 -6.04
N GLU A 182 -12.23 -4.33 -6.93
CA GLU A 182 -11.95 -3.71 -8.21
C GLU A 182 -13.04 -3.92 -9.28
N LYS A 183 -14.02 -4.78 -9.01
CA LYS A 183 -15.14 -5.06 -9.92
C LYS A 183 -16.38 -4.28 -9.49
N GLN A 184 -17.45 -4.99 -9.12
CA GLN A 184 -18.74 -4.40 -8.81
C GLN A 184 -18.69 -3.21 -7.84
N PRO A 185 -17.89 -3.20 -6.75
CA PRO A 185 -17.84 -2.05 -5.85
C PRO A 185 -17.29 -0.79 -6.52
N LEU A 186 -16.08 -0.83 -7.08
CA LEU A 186 -15.50 0.35 -7.74
C LEU A 186 -16.27 0.75 -9.01
N GLU A 187 -16.76 -0.20 -9.80
CA GLU A 187 -17.58 0.08 -10.99
C GLU A 187 -18.86 0.83 -10.62
N ARG A 188 -19.56 0.40 -9.56
CA ARG A 188 -20.78 1.07 -9.10
C ARG A 188 -20.49 2.42 -8.48
N LEU A 189 -19.45 2.55 -7.65
CA LEU A 189 -19.04 3.84 -7.10
C LEU A 189 -18.73 4.85 -8.21
N ALA A 190 -18.06 4.42 -9.29
CA ALA A 190 -17.81 5.26 -10.46
C ALA A 190 -19.11 5.64 -11.19
N GLN A 191 -19.99 4.68 -11.46
CA GLN A 191 -21.28 4.92 -12.14
C GLN A 191 -22.20 5.85 -11.34
N GLU A 192 -22.19 5.75 -10.01
CA GLU A 192 -22.99 6.56 -9.10
C GLU A 192 -22.33 7.92 -8.77
N GLY A 193 -21.17 8.23 -9.38
CA GLY A 193 -20.45 9.49 -9.18
C GLY A 193 -19.82 9.64 -7.79
N GLN A 194 -19.62 8.53 -7.07
CA GLN A 194 -19.07 8.44 -5.72
C GLN A 194 -17.58 8.09 -5.66
N LEU A 195 -16.90 7.99 -6.81
CA LEU A 195 -15.47 7.73 -6.92
C LEU A 195 -14.75 8.92 -7.59
N ASP A 196 -13.73 9.45 -6.93
CA ASP A 196 -12.80 10.44 -7.50
C ASP A 196 -11.35 9.93 -7.55
N ALA A 197 -10.55 10.54 -8.42
CA ALA A 197 -9.15 10.22 -8.61
C ALA A 197 -8.25 11.36 -8.08
N TYR A 198 -7.36 11.03 -7.14
CA TYR A 198 -6.23 11.87 -6.77
C TYR A 198 -5.05 11.55 -7.69
N PHE A 199 -4.63 12.51 -8.50
CA PHE A 199 -3.59 12.30 -9.52
C PHE A 199 -2.20 12.40 -8.92
N HIS A 200 -1.48 11.28 -8.89
CA HIS A 200 -0.08 11.20 -8.45
C HIS A 200 0.85 11.11 -9.66
N HIS A 201 1.68 12.15 -9.83
CA HIS A 201 2.67 12.24 -10.91
C HIS A 201 4.08 11.77 -10.48
N GLY A 202 4.26 11.40 -9.22
CA GLY A 202 5.55 10.97 -8.68
C GLY A 202 5.82 9.47 -8.89
N PHE A 203 6.72 8.94 -8.08
CA PHE A 203 7.09 7.54 -8.08
C PHE A 203 5.96 6.64 -7.56
N TRP A 204 5.64 5.58 -8.31
CA TRP A 204 4.81 4.48 -7.85
C TRP A 204 5.30 3.18 -8.51
N GLN A 205 5.47 2.13 -7.73
CA GLN A 205 5.97 0.85 -8.23
C GLN A 205 5.37 -0.31 -7.43
N PRO A 206 4.66 -1.25 -8.08
CA PRO A 206 4.25 -2.51 -7.49
C PRO A 206 5.40 -3.51 -7.47
N MET A 207 5.30 -4.54 -6.62
CA MET A 207 6.25 -5.64 -6.54
C MET A 207 5.61 -6.97 -6.95
N ASP A 208 5.14 -7.05 -8.20
CA ASP A 208 4.46 -8.24 -8.75
C ASP A 208 5.43 -9.34 -9.18
N THR A 209 6.62 -8.95 -9.66
CA THR A 209 7.61 -9.85 -10.25
C THR A 209 8.95 -9.79 -9.54
N LEU A 210 9.79 -10.80 -9.78
CA LEU A 210 11.18 -10.79 -9.30
C LEU A 210 11.94 -9.58 -9.84
N ARG A 211 11.63 -9.12 -11.06
CA ARG A 211 12.25 -7.92 -11.64
C ARG A 211 11.93 -6.68 -10.83
N ASP A 212 10.68 -6.54 -10.41
CA ASP A 212 10.25 -5.40 -9.58
C ASP A 212 10.95 -5.44 -8.23
N LYS A 213 11.06 -6.62 -7.61
CA LYS A 213 11.83 -6.79 -6.36
C LYS A 213 13.28 -6.35 -6.53
N VAL A 214 13.96 -6.79 -7.59
CA VAL A 214 15.36 -6.42 -7.86
C VAL A 214 15.49 -4.91 -8.05
N HIS A 215 14.58 -4.30 -8.83
CA HIS A 215 14.59 -2.86 -9.06
C HIS A 215 14.39 -2.06 -7.76
N LEU A 216 13.42 -2.44 -6.92
CA LEU A 216 13.18 -1.79 -5.64
C LEU A 216 14.36 -1.97 -4.67
N GLU A 217 15.00 -3.15 -4.67
CA GLU A 217 16.20 -3.41 -3.88
C GLU A 217 17.38 -2.53 -4.31
N GLU A 218 17.60 -2.37 -5.63
CA GLU A 218 18.64 -1.48 -6.17
C GLU A 218 18.42 -0.02 -5.76
N LEU A 219 17.18 0.48 -5.84
CA LEU A 219 16.82 1.82 -5.39
C LEU A 219 17.09 2.00 -3.89
N TRP A 220 16.77 0.98 -3.08
CA TRP A 220 17.03 1.01 -1.65
C TRP A 220 18.54 1.03 -1.33
N GLN A 221 19.31 0.11 -1.91
CA GLN A 221 20.75 -0.03 -1.66
C GLN A 221 21.55 1.18 -2.14
N SER A 222 21.12 1.81 -3.23
CA SER A 222 21.75 3.03 -3.74
C SER A 222 21.39 4.30 -2.95
N GLY A 223 20.50 4.20 -1.95
CA GLY A 223 20.03 5.33 -1.16
C GLY A 223 19.08 6.26 -1.92
N LYS A 224 18.48 5.78 -3.02
CA LYS A 224 17.64 6.58 -3.94
C LYS A 224 16.18 6.12 -3.97
N ALA A 225 15.74 5.32 -2.99
CA ALA A 225 14.35 4.88 -2.86
C ALA A 225 13.43 6.09 -2.60
N PRO A 226 12.59 6.50 -3.58
CA PRO A 226 11.78 7.73 -3.43
C PRO A 226 10.71 7.60 -2.35
N TRP A 227 10.21 6.39 -2.12
CA TRP A 227 9.22 6.10 -1.08
C TRP A 227 9.79 6.04 0.34
N LYS A 228 11.13 6.14 0.50
CA LYS A 228 11.76 6.04 1.82
C LYS A 228 11.39 7.27 2.65
N ALA A 229 10.39 7.09 3.50
CA ALA A 229 10.01 8.05 4.51
C ALA A 229 11.21 8.36 5.43
N VAL A 230 11.38 9.64 5.76
CA VAL A 230 12.38 10.16 6.71
C VAL A 230 11.92 9.93 8.14
#